data_AF-A0A3N7HDU1-F1
#
_entry.id   AF-A0A3N7HDU1-F1
#
_cell.length_a   1.000
_cell.length_b   1.000
_cell.length_c   1.000
_cell.angle_alpha   90.00
_cell.angle_beta   90.00
_cell.angle_gamma   90.00
#
_symmetry.space_group_name_H-M   'P 1'
#
loop_
_entity.id
_entity.type
_entity.pdbx_description
1 polymer ?
#
loop_
_entity_poly.entity_id
_entity_poly.type
_entity_poly.pdbx_seq_one_letter_code
_entity_poly.pdbx_strand_id
1 'polypeptide(L)'
;NFEHPKPTHGVEGGKPYFTAGEALKGVKEVKHNNELLKITNRTREMLSLIPEGGNFTDIPKDHPLYVKGLISHVYRRLKLDEPAKTIIAAGGGGTWGYHYPEPRALTNRERARLQSFPDDFIFEGSTTEVRRQIGNAVPPKGVEELAKELLPLFQKQYNKNDLKELRERLINMPFSERLAMITA
;
A
#
# COMPACT_ATOMS: atom_id res chain seq x y z
N ASN A 1 5.30 0.53 29.60
CA ASN A 1 4.97 1.73 28.79
C ASN A 1 5.49 1.47 27.39
N PHE A 2 4.60 1.15 26.45
CA PHE A 2 4.98 1.05 25.04
C PHE A 2 4.94 2.45 24.45
N GLU A 3 6.08 2.93 23.95
CA GLU A 3 6.15 4.22 23.26
C GLU A 3 6.00 3.97 21.77
N HIS A 4 5.01 4.60 21.15
CA HIS A 4 4.84 4.50 19.71
C HIS A 4 6.05 5.14 19.01
N PRO A 5 6.65 4.47 18.01
CA PRO A 5 7.75 5.06 17.26
C PRO A 5 7.25 6.32 16.54
N LYS A 6 8.06 7.37 16.56
CA LYS A 6 7.79 8.58 15.77
C LYS A 6 7.92 8.26 14.28
N PRO A 7 7.19 8.97 13.40
CA PRO A 7 7.37 8.85 11.96
C PRO A 7 8.84 9.05 11.58
N THR A 8 9.33 8.23 10.66
CA THR A 8 10.70 8.34 10.12
C THR A 8 10.74 8.95 8.72
N HIS A 9 9.58 9.12 8.08
CA HIS A 9 9.44 9.68 6.74
C HIS A 9 8.32 10.72 6.69
N GLY A 10 8.44 11.68 5.79
CA GLY A 10 7.46 12.76 5.60
C GLY A 10 7.74 13.99 6.43
N VAL A 11 6.71 14.85 6.52
CA VAL A 11 6.77 16.16 7.20
C VAL A 11 7.29 16.04 8.62
N GLU A 12 6.88 15.00 9.34
CA GLU A 12 7.25 14.77 10.73
C GLU A 12 8.51 13.90 10.90
N GLY A 13 9.03 13.29 9.82
CA GLY A 13 9.98 12.18 9.89
C GLY A 13 11.41 12.47 9.44
N GLY A 14 11.73 13.66 8.93
CA GLY A 14 13.09 14.06 8.57
C GLY A 14 13.68 13.36 7.32
N LYS A 15 13.15 12.21 6.89
CA LYS A 15 13.45 11.59 5.59
C LYS A 15 12.32 11.83 4.58
N PRO A 16 12.60 11.99 3.29
CA PRO A 16 11.56 12.13 2.27
C PRO A 16 10.78 10.83 2.10
N TYR A 17 9.51 10.92 1.70
CA TYR A 17 8.75 9.73 1.30
C TYR A 17 9.34 9.11 0.03
N PHE A 18 9.22 7.77 -0.08
CA PHE A 18 9.41 7.10 -1.36
C PHE A 18 8.12 7.22 -2.18
N THR A 19 8.21 7.94 -3.29
CA THR A 19 7.05 8.35 -4.08
C THR A 19 6.65 7.31 -5.12
N ALA A 20 5.40 7.36 -5.59
CA ALA A 20 4.96 6.52 -6.70
C ALA A 20 5.79 6.79 -7.97
N GLY A 21 6.16 8.04 -8.25
CA GLY A 21 7.01 8.40 -9.36
C GLY A 21 8.39 7.75 -9.28
N GLU A 22 9.01 7.75 -8.10
CA GLU A 22 10.29 7.04 -7.86
C GLU A 22 10.17 5.54 -8.06
N ALA A 23 9.10 4.91 -7.56
CA ALA A 23 8.84 3.48 -7.76
C ALA A 23 8.74 3.11 -9.24
N LEU A 24 8.20 3.99 -10.08
CA LEU A 24 7.98 3.70 -11.50
C LEU A 24 9.17 4.05 -12.42
N LYS A 25 10.26 4.64 -11.91
CA LYS A 25 11.43 5.01 -12.73
C LYS A 25 12.03 3.80 -13.46
N GLY A 26 12.03 3.80 -14.79
CA GLY A 26 12.58 2.71 -15.61
C GLY A 26 11.73 1.43 -15.61
N VAL A 27 10.49 1.47 -15.11
CA VAL A 27 9.63 0.28 -15.03
C VAL A 27 9.31 -0.32 -16.40
N LYS A 28 9.30 0.52 -17.46
CA LYS A 28 9.04 0.12 -18.85
C LYS A 28 10.10 -0.83 -19.41
N GLU A 29 11.32 -0.80 -18.88
CA GLU A 29 12.43 -1.65 -19.32
C GLU A 29 12.39 -3.06 -18.71
N VAL A 30 11.53 -3.28 -17.70
CA VAL A 30 11.41 -4.57 -17.04
C VAL A 30 10.62 -5.54 -17.92
N LYS A 31 11.22 -6.69 -18.19
CA LYS A 31 10.71 -7.68 -19.15
C LYS A 31 9.41 -8.37 -18.70
N HIS A 32 9.30 -8.73 -17.42
CA HIS A 32 8.24 -9.62 -16.93
C HIS A 32 7.11 -8.86 -16.22
N ASN A 33 5.87 -9.32 -16.46
CA ASN A 33 4.63 -8.81 -15.87
C ASN A 33 4.31 -7.35 -16.25
N ASN A 34 4.87 -6.86 -17.36
CA ASN A 34 4.79 -5.46 -17.77
C ASN A 34 3.76 -5.22 -18.89
N GLU A 35 2.83 -6.14 -19.06
CA GLU A 35 1.86 -6.11 -20.15
C GLU A 35 0.78 -5.06 -19.89
N LEU A 36 0.41 -4.31 -20.93
CA LEU A 36 -0.68 -3.35 -20.87
C LEU A 36 -2.04 -4.05 -20.87
N LEU A 37 -2.89 -3.72 -19.90
CA LEU A 37 -4.26 -4.20 -19.89
C LEU A 37 -5.09 -3.46 -20.93
N LYS A 38 -5.87 -4.23 -21.71
CA LYS A 38 -6.88 -3.67 -22.60
C LYS A 38 -8.02 -3.08 -21.76
N ILE A 39 -8.30 -1.79 -21.96
CA ILE A 39 -9.43 -1.09 -21.35
C ILE A 39 -10.37 -0.57 -22.44
N THR A 40 -11.63 -0.35 -22.08
CA THR A 40 -12.63 0.19 -23.01
C THR A 40 -12.33 1.65 -23.36
N ASN A 41 -12.83 2.12 -24.52
CA ASN A 41 -12.71 3.53 -24.91
C ASN A 41 -13.39 4.45 -23.88
N ARG A 42 -14.56 4.04 -23.36
CA ARG A 42 -15.26 4.74 -22.27
C ARG A 42 -14.39 4.91 -21.04
N THR A 43 -13.67 3.86 -20.63
CA THR A 43 -12.73 3.94 -19.51
C THR A 43 -11.57 4.88 -19.82
N ARG A 44 -11.01 4.82 -21.03
CA ARG A 44 -9.92 5.73 -21.44
C ARG A 44 -10.35 7.19 -21.39
N GLU A 45 -11.51 7.52 -21.94
CA GLU A 45 -12.09 8.86 -21.91
C GLU A 45 -12.31 9.34 -20.48
N MET A 46 -12.90 8.50 -19.63
CA MET A 46 -13.09 8.79 -18.22
C MET A 46 -11.77 9.11 -17.51
N LEU A 47 -10.72 8.33 -17.75
CA LEU A 47 -9.40 8.55 -17.14
C LEU A 47 -8.73 9.85 -17.61
N SER A 48 -9.00 10.29 -18.85
CA SER A 48 -8.48 11.56 -19.38
C SER A 48 -9.10 12.79 -18.71
N LEU A 49 -10.28 12.65 -18.11
CA LEU A 49 -10.95 13.72 -17.36
C LEU A 49 -10.46 13.83 -15.91
N ILE A 50 -9.78 12.80 -15.40
CA ILE A 50 -9.38 12.72 -14.00
C ILE A 50 -7.93 13.26 -13.86
N PRO A 51 -7.71 14.29 -13.03
CA PRO A 51 -6.39 14.86 -12.83
C PRO A 51 -5.45 13.88 -12.10
N GLU A 52 -4.18 14.26 -12.02
CA GLU A 52 -3.19 13.54 -11.22
C GLU A 52 -3.68 13.37 -9.77
N GLY A 53 -3.55 12.16 -9.23
CA GLY A 53 -4.05 11.82 -7.89
C GLY A 53 -5.56 11.77 -7.73
N GLY A 54 -6.33 12.23 -8.72
CA GLY A 54 -7.80 12.26 -8.69
C GLY A 54 -8.43 10.88 -8.82
N ASN A 55 -9.75 10.83 -8.77
CA ASN A 55 -10.57 9.66 -9.03
C ASN A 55 -11.90 10.05 -9.70
N PHE A 56 -12.87 9.12 -9.70
CA PHE A 56 -14.19 9.36 -10.29
C PHE A 56 -14.95 10.60 -9.76
N THR A 57 -14.62 11.12 -8.57
CA THR A 57 -15.30 12.29 -7.98
C THR A 57 -14.87 13.61 -8.60
N ASP A 58 -13.74 13.63 -9.31
CA ASP A 58 -13.26 14.81 -10.03
C ASP A 58 -14.02 15.05 -11.34
N ILE A 59 -14.81 14.08 -11.77
CA ILE A 59 -15.69 14.23 -12.93
C ILE A 59 -16.94 15.04 -12.51
N PRO A 60 -17.36 16.07 -13.26
CA PRO A 60 -18.56 16.84 -12.95
C PRO A 60 -19.81 15.93 -12.82
N LYS A 61 -20.68 16.21 -11.84
CA LYS A 61 -21.83 15.34 -11.51
C LYS A 61 -22.87 15.21 -12.62
N ASP A 62 -22.96 16.21 -13.48
CA ASP A 62 -23.80 16.30 -14.67
C ASP A 62 -23.17 15.62 -15.90
N HIS A 63 -21.89 15.23 -15.82
CA HIS A 63 -21.21 14.55 -16.92
C HIS A 63 -21.72 13.10 -17.07
N PRO A 64 -21.93 12.59 -18.31
CA PRO A 64 -22.41 11.21 -18.55
C PRO A 64 -21.53 10.08 -18.01
N LEU A 65 -20.26 10.40 -17.72
CA LEU A 65 -19.27 9.47 -17.17
C LEU A 65 -19.13 9.56 -15.64
N TYR A 66 -19.88 10.45 -14.98
CA TYR A 66 -19.87 10.51 -13.52
C TYR A 66 -20.41 9.21 -12.92
N VAL A 67 -19.82 8.81 -11.80
CA VAL A 67 -20.24 7.61 -11.07
C VAL A 67 -20.59 7.99 -9.63
N LYS A 68 -21.71 7.49 -9.09
CA LYS A 68 -22.21 7.88 -7.76
C LYS A 68 -21.99 6.75 -6.74
N GLY A 69 -21.58 7.12 -5.53
CA GLY A 69 -21.63 6.23 -4.36
C GLY A 69 -20.65 5.06 -4.37
N LEU A 70 -19.46 5.24 -4.93
CA LEU A 70 -18.42 4.21 -4.98
C LEU A 70 -17.26 4.49 -4.01
N ILE A 71 -16.45 3.45 -3.76
CA ILE A 71 -15.24 3.58 -2.95
C ILE A 71 -14.21 4.50 -3.61
N SER A 72 -13.43 5.22 -2.80
CA SER A 72 -12.46 6.23 -3.25
C SER A 72 -11.34 5.71 -4.17
N HIS A 73 -11.19 4.39 -4.31
CA HIS A 73 -10.24 3.74 -5.22
C HIS A 73 -10.75 3.60 -6.66
N VAL A 74 -12.04 3.83 -6.92
CA VAL A 74 -12.59 3.71 -8.27
C VAL A 74 -12.03 4.80 -9.17
N TYR A 75 -11.42 4.40 -10.29
CA TYR A 75 -10.73 5.28 -11.25
C TYR A 75 -9.62 6.15 -10.64
N ARG A 76 -9.07 5.76 -9.48
CA ARG A 76 -7.97 6.47 -8.82
C ARG A 76 -6.71 6.50 -9.72
N ARG A 77 -6.28 7.71 -10.08
CA ARG A 77 -5.02 7.99 -10.77
C ARG A 77 -3.89 8.08 -9.76
N LEU A 78 -2.69 7.66 -10.17
CA LEU A 78 -1.49 7.91 -9.37
C LEU A 78 -1.25 9.41 -9.21
N LYS A 79 -0.63 9.77 -8.08
CA LYS A 79 0.01 11.05 -7.87
C LYS A 79 1.50 10.80 -7.68
N LEU A 80 2.31 11.30 -8.60
CA LEU A 80 3.69 10.83 -8.76
C LEU A 80 4.64 11.37 -7.69
N ASP A 81 4.30 12.48 -7.04
CA ASP A 81 5.10 13.14 -6.00
C ASP A 81 4.73 12.71 -4.56
N GLU A 82 3.84 11.72 -4.39
CA GLU A 82 3.48 11.16 -3.07
C GLU A 82 3.52 9.62 -3.08
N PRO A 83 3.51 8.96 -1.90
CA PRO A 83 3.35 7.52 -1.82
C PRO A 83 2.08 7.03 -2.52
N ALA A 84 2.17 5.86 -3.13
CA ALA A 84 1.01 5.22 -3.75
C ALA A 84 -0.10 4.94 -2.72
N LYS A 85 -1.36 5.10 -3.15
CA LYS A 85 -2.49 4.54 -2.39
C LYS A 85 -2.47 3.01 -2.48
N THR A 86 -3.21 2.36 -1.58
CA THR A 86 -3.30 0.90 -1.50
C THR A 86 -3.56 0.24 -2.85
N ILE A 87 -2.73 -0.76 -3.19
CA ILE A 87 -2.90 -1.60 -4.38
C ILE A 87 -3.97 -2.64 -4.12
N ILE A 88 -5.10 -2.55 -4.84
CA ILE A 88 -6.26 -3.43 -4.63
C ILE A 88 -6.07 -4.77 -5.35
N ALA A 89 -6.13 -5.87 -4.58
CA ALA A 89 -5.93 -7.24 -5.06
C ALA A 89 -6.99 -7.74 -6.04
N ALA A 90 -8.26 -7.33 -5.87
CA ALA A 90 -9.37 -7.83 -6.68
C ALA A 90 -10.50 -6.82 -6.82
N GLY A 91 -11.39 -7.08 -7.77
CA GLY A 91 -12.58 -6.26 -8.03
C GLY A 91 -12.64 -5.71 -9.45
N GLY A 92 -13.85 -5.30 -9.84
CA GLY A 92 -14.16 -4.66 -11.11
C GLY A 92 -14.60 -3.20 -10.93
N GLY A 93 -15.37 -2.67 -11.89
CA GLY A 93 -16.01 -1.36 -11.73
C GLY A 93 -15.05 -0.17 -11.60
N GLY A 94 -13.80 -0.34 -12.04
CA GLY A 94 -12.81 0.73 -12.04
C GLY A 94 -11.78 0.65 -10.93
N THR A 95 -11.60 -0.44 -10.19
CA THR A 95 -10.63 -0.52 -9.07
C THR A 95 -9.23 -1.03 -9.44
N TRP A 96 -8.85 -0.95 -10.72
CA TRP A 96 -7.58 -1.49 -11.21
C TRP A 96 -6.35 -0.70 -10.80
N GLY A 97 -6.51 0.56 -10.38
CA GLY A 97 -5.41 1.51 -10.23
C GLY A 97 -4.89 1.96 -11.60
N TYR A 98 -4.72 3.26 -11.78
CA TYR A 98 -4.45 3.85 -13.10
C TYR A 98 -3.21 4.73 -13.08
N HIS A 99 -2.45 4.61 -14.16
CA HIS A 99 -1.25 5.39 -14.39
C HIS A 99 -1.58 6.89 -14.52
N TYR A 100 -0.60 7.78 -14.38
CA TYR A 100 -0.68 9.18 -14.80
C TYR A 100 0.66 9.56 -15.45
N PRO A 101 0.69 10.30 -16.57
CA PRO A 101 -0.42 10.94 -17.29
C PRO A 101 -1.18 10.00 -18.25
N GLU A 102 -0.64 8.84 -18.59
CA GLU A 102 -1.25 7.93 -19.58
C GLU A 102 -2.64 7.41 -19.11
N PRO A 103 -3.71 7.49 -19.93
CA PRO A 103 -5.07 7.05 -19.58
C PRO A 103 -5.20 5.52 -19.69
N ARG A 104 -4.46 4.79 -18.85
CA ARG A 104 -4.43 3.32 -18.83
C ARG A 104 -4.40 2.77 -17.39
N ALA A 105 -4.77 1.51 -17.25
CA ALA A 105 -4.52 0.78 -16.01
C ALA A 105 -3.01 0.60 -15.81
N LEU A 106 -2.58 0.46 -14.56
CA LEU A 106 -1.22 0.05 -14.26
C LEU A 106 -0.92 -1.34 -14.85
N THR A 107 0.31 -1.61 -15.23
CA THR A 107 0.81 -2.97 -15.48
C THR A 107 0.97 -3.70 -14.15
N ASN A 108 1.11 -5.02 -14.18
CA ASN A 108 1.38 -5.76 -12.94
C ASN A 108 2.77 -5.46 -12.40
N ARG A 109 3.75 -5.18 -13.25
CA ARG A 109 5.09 -4.76 -12.84
C ARG A 109 5.08 -3.40 -12.13
N GLU A 110 4.28 -2.44 -12.61
CA GLU A 110 4.08 -1.17 -11.92
C GLU A 110 3.48 -1.39 -10.53
N ARG A 111 2.43 -2.23 -10.41
CA ARG A 111 1.85 -2.59 -9.10
C ARG A 111 2.88 -3.26 -8.18
N ALA A 112 3.69 -4.17 -8.72
CA ALA A 112 4.72 -4.88 -7.97
C ALA A 112 5.75 -3.93 -7.39
N ARG A 113 6.23 -2.96 -8.17
CA ARG A 113 7.17 -1.94 -7.68
C ARG A 113 6.56 -0.99 -6.65
N LEU A 114 5.29 -0.61 -6.81
CA LEU A 114 4.58 0.17 -5.78
C LEU A 114 4.44 -0.64 -4.48
N GLN A 115 4.40 -1.97 -4.57
CA GLN A 115 4.48 -2.91 -3.45
C GLN A 115 5.92 -3.30 -3.06
N SER A 116 6.94 -2.58 -3.55
CA SER A 116 8.37 -2.79 -3.27
C SER A 116 8.98 -4.14 -3.69
N PHE A 117 8.32 -4.88 -4.58
CA PHE A 117 8.92 -6.09 -5.15
C PHE A 117 10.10 -5.75 -6.05
N PRO A 118 11.19 -6.54 -5.99
CA PRO A 118 12.31 -6.37 -6.90
C PRO A 118 11.93 -6.83 -8.32
N ASP A 119 12.65 -6.33 -9.33
CA ASP A 119 12.32 -6.55 -10.74
C ASP A 119 12.57 -7.98 -11.22
N ASP A 120 13.46 -8.70 -10.54
CA ASP A 120 13.77 -10.10 -10.79
C ASP A 120 12.74 -11.07 -10.17
N PHE A 121 11.83 -10.58 -9.32
CA PHE A 121 10.69 -11.38 -8.86
C PHE A 121 9.67 -11.52 -9.99
N ILE A 122 9.50 -12.73 -10.50
CA ILE A 122 8.56 -13.06 -11.58
C ILE A 122 7.29 -13.64 -10.98
N PHE A 123 6.15 -13.01 -11.30
CA PHE A 123 4.84 -13.53 -10.91
C PHE A 123 4.27 -14.44 -12.01
N GLU A 124 3.72 -15.57 -11.60
CA GLU A 124 3.12 -16.55 -12.52
C GLU A 124 1.59 -16.55 -12.45
N GLY A 125 0.96 -16.94 -13.56
CA GLY A 125 -0.50 -17.02 -13.72
C GLY A 125 -1.07 -15.93 -14.63
N SER A 126 -2.40 -15.88 -14.70
CA SER A 126 -3.11 -14.87 -15.47
C SER A 126 -2.94 -13.46 -14.88
N THR A 127 -3.20 -12.43 -15.69
CA THR A 127 -3.08 -11.02 -15.26
C THR A 127 -3.86 -10.70 -13.99
N THR A 128 -5.06 -11.26 -13.82
CA THR A 128 -5.91 -11.11 -12.63
C THR A 128 -5.36 -11.86 -11.42
N GLU A 129 -4.81 -13.05 -11.63
CA GLU A 129 -4.17 -13.83 -10.56
C GLU A 129 -2.90 -13.14 -10.05
N VAL A 130 -2.06 -12.63 -10.96
CA VAL A 130 -0.87 -11.86 -10.61
C VAL A 130 -1.26 -10.57 -9.87
N ARG A 131 -2.28 -9.85 -10.33
CA ARG A 131 -2.81 -8.68 -9.59
C ARG A 131 -3.21 -9.06 -8.16
N ARG A 132 -3.88 -10.21 -7.98
CA ARG A 132 -4.30 -10.69 -6.67
C ARG A 132 -3.12 -11.05 -5.77
N GLN A 133 -2.09 -11.71 -6.32
CA GLN A 133 -0.84 -12.00 -5.59
C GLN A 133 -0.20 -10.71 -5.08
N ILE A 134 -0.03 -9.72 -5.96
CA ILE A 134 0.61 -8.44 -5.62
C ILE A 134 -0.20 -7.66 -4.57
N GLY A 135 -1.52 -7.55 -4.75
CA GLY A 135 -2.37 -6.77 -3.83
C GLY A 135 -2.56 -7.41 -2.46
N ASN A 136 -2.49 -8.75 -2.36
CA ASN A 136 -2.57 -9.45 -1.08
C ASN A 136 -1.21 -9.54 -0.36
N ALA A 137 -0.10 -9.30 -1.07
CA ALA A 137 1.23 -9.40 -0.49
C ALA A 137 1.52 -8.28 0.51
N VAL A 138 2.33 -8.61 1.52
CA VAL A 138 3.01 -7.62 2.35
C VAL A 138 4.23 -7.10 1.58
N PRO A 139 4.47 -5.78 1.52
CA PRO A 139 5.61 -5.22 0.79
C PRO A 139 6.97 -5.79 1.28
N PRO A 140 7.83 -6.33 0.40
CA PRO A 140 9.13 -6.87 0.80
C PRO A 140 9.99 -5.90 1.61
N LYS A 141 10.02 -4.61 1.25
CA LYS A 141 10.79 -3.61 2.01
C LYS A 141 10.26 -3.38 3.43
N GLY A 142 8.95 -3.48 3.62
CA GLY A 142 8.35 -3.40 4.96
C GLY A 142 8.72 -4.61 5.82
N VAL A 143 8.72 -5.81 5.23
CA VAL A 143 9.13 -7.04 5.92
C VAL A 143 10.63 -7.05 6.22
N GLU A 144 11.46 -6.50 5.33
CA GLU A 144 12.92 -6.40 5.52
C GLU A 144 13.26 -5.63 6.81
N GLU A 145 12.63 -4.48 7.05
CA GLU A 145 12.85 -3.68 8.25
C GLU A 145 12.37 -4.41 9.52
N LEU A 146 11.19 -5.04 9.46
CA LEU A 146 10.71 -5.87 10.57
C LEU A 146 11.68 -7.02 10.87
N ALA A 147 12.19 -7.69 9.85
CA ALA A 147 13.12 -8.80 10.01
C ALA A 147 14.45 -8.37 10.66
N LYS A 148 14.96 -7.18 10.32
CA LYS A 148 16.17 -6.61 10.95
C LYS A 148 15.99 -6.43 12.46
N GLU A 149 14.82 -5.93 12.88
CA GLU A 149 14.52 -5.74 14.32
C GLU A 149 14.28 -7.07 15.05
N LEU A 150 13.77 -8.09 14.37
CA LEU A 150 13.57 -9.42 14.96
C LEU A 150 14.85 -10.26 15.00
N LEU A 151 15.83 -10.00 14.13
CA LEU A 151 17.04 -10.82 13.99
C LEU A 151 17.83 -11.00 15.30
N PRO A 152 18.03 -9.96 16.14
CA PRO A 152 18.69 -10.12 17.43
C PRO A 152 18.00 -11.12 18.38
N LEU A 153 16.67 -11.27 18.28
CA LEU A 153 15.91 -12.23 19.10
C LEU A 153 16.35 -13.68 18.82
N PHE A 154 16.56 -14.00 17.53
CA PHE A 154 17.03 -15.33 17.12
C PHE A 154 18.48 -15.60 17.50
N GLN A 155 19.28 -14.54 17.66
CA GLN A 155 20.67 -14.61 18.12
C GLN A 155 20.80 -14.51 19.65
N LYS A 156 19.68 -14.43 20.38
CA LYS A 156 19.65 -14.18 21.84
C LYS A 156 20.36 -12.88 22.25
N GLN A 157 20.46 -11.92 21.34
CA GLN A 157 21.06 -10.61 21.55
C GLN A 157 19.99 -9.58 21.95
N TYR A 158 19.28 -9.83 23.04
CA TYR A 158 18.26 -8.93 23.55
C TYR A 158 18.21 -8.97 25.07
N ASN A 159 17.79 -7.86 25.67
CA ASN A 159 17.54 -7.79 27.09
C ASN A 159 16.25 -8.54 27.41
N LYS A 160 16.36 -9.68 28.10
CA LYS A 160 15.21 -10.39 28.62
C LYS A 160 14.62 -9.60 29.79
N ASN A 161 13.44 -9.06 29.59
CA ASN A 161 12.62 -8.57 30.70
C ASN A 161 11.87 -9.78 31.29
N ASP A 162 12.14 -10.13 32.54
CA ASP A 162 11.32 -11.11 33.25
C ASP A 162 9.99 -10.45 33.64
N LEU A 163 8.91 -10.93 33.02
CA LEU A 163 7.56 -10.42 33.26
C LEU A 163 6.77 -11.31 34.23
N LYS A 164 7.37 -12.36 34.82
CA LYS A 164 6.65 -13.27 35.72
C LYS A 164 6.06 -12.55 36.93
N GLU A 165 6.88 -11.77 37.64
CA GLU A 165 6.41 -11.02 38.81
C GLU A 165 5.33 -9.99 38.43
N LEU A 166 5.52 -9.27 37.33
CA LEU A 166 4.52 -8.32 36.83
C LEU A 166 3.21 -9.04 36.49
N ARG A 167 3.28 -10.20 35.82
CA ARG A 167 2.12 -11.01 35.46
C ARG A 167 1.40 -11.53 36.70
N GLU A 168 2.11 -12.06 37.69
CA GLU A 168 1.53 -12.53 38.95
C GLU A 168 0.83 -11.40 39.70
N ARG A 169 1.48 -10.22 39.78
CA ARG A 169 0.86 -9.02 40.35
C ARG A 169 -0.42 -8.63 39.61
N LEU A 170 -0.38 -8.58 38.28
CA LEU A 170 -1.55 -8.21 37.47
C LEU A 170 -2.69 -9.22 37.60
N ILE A 171 -2.41 -10.53 37.62
CA ILE A 171 -3.44 -11.56 37.77
C ILE A 171 -4.16 -11.44 39.12
N ASN A 172 -3.41 -11.17 40.19
CA ASN A 172 -3.97 -11.06 41.55
C ASN A 172 -4.60 -9.70 41.86
N MET A 173 -4.42 -8.70 40.98
CA MET A 173 -5.01 -7.38 41.13
C MET A 173 -6.52 -7.40 40.80
N PRO A 174 -7.38 -6.63 41.49
CA PRO A 174 -8.77 -6.46 41.11
C PRO A 174 -8.93 -5.95 39.68
N PHE A 175 -9.99 -6.39 38.98
CA PHE A 175 -10.24 -5.97 37.60
C PHE A 175 -10.38 -4.44 37.47
N SER A 176 -11.03 -3.79 38.44
CA SER A 176 -11.20 -2.33 38.47
C SER A 176 -9.86 -1.58 38.46
N GLU A 177 -8.88 -2.06 39.22
CA GLU A 177 -7.54 -1.46 39.27
C GLU A 177 -6.77 -1.71 37.97
N ARG A 178 -6.82 -2.93 37.42
CA ARG A 178 -6.23 -3.23 36.10
C ARG A 178 -6.82 -2.35 35.00
N LEU A 179 -8.13 -2.14 35.02
CA LEU A 179 -8.84 -1.32 34.05
C LEU A 179 -8.38 0.13 34.15
N ALA A 180 -8.28 0.68 35.36
CA ALA A 180 -7.79 2.04 35.58
C ALA A 180 -6.39 2.28 35.01
N MET A 181 -5.50 1.27 35.03
CA MET A 181 -4.14 1.39 34.47
C MET A 181 -4.08 1.53 32.94
N ILE A 182 -5.12 1.13 32.21
CA ILE A 182 -5.16 1.19 30.74
C ILE A 182 -6.14 2.24 30.21
N THR A 183 -6.99 2.79 31.07
CA THR A 183 -7.99 3.81 30.70
C THR A 183 -7.64 5.23 31.19
N ALA A 184 -6.58 5.39 31.99
CA ALA A 184 -6.04 6.68 32.40
C ALA A 184 -5.01 7.19 31.38
#